data_AF-Q2JZI0-F1
#
_entry.id   AF-Q2JZI0-F1
#
_cell.length_a   1.000
_cell.length_b   1.000
_cell.length_c   1.000
_cell.angle_alpha   90.00
_cell.angle_beta   90.00
_cell.angle_gamma   90.00
#
_symmetry.space_group_name_H-M   'P 1'
#
loop_
_entity.id
_entity.type
_entity.pdbx_description
1 polymer ?
#
loop_
_entity_poly.entity_id
_entity_poly.type
_entity_poly.pdbx_seq_one_letter_code
_entity_poly.pdbx_strand_id
1 'polypeptide(L)'
;MDYLPQVIVCRRCNSSFAPDENYLLCVLHAVIAGSLYPDPTKHPEAATILRSNRHVVRSLKRRPDGQLLLFENLQPFTLFPDTDKIRRVVVKNARGHAYHEIGEPLLEAPDHVAFVPLEQLSREQRDAFETVGTGAELSVWPEVGSRMTLQLFNEEAMVGGWITVEPGRYRYSID
;
A
#
# COMPACT_ATOMS: atom_id res chain seq x y z
N MET A 1 1.47 -4.38 -34.35
CA MET A 1 2.32 -3.83 -33.28
C MET A 1 1.50 -2.76 -32.61
N ASP A 2 0.92 -3.08 -31.47
CA ASP A 2 0.06 -2.15 -30.75
C ASP A 2 0.93 -1.12 -30.06
N TYR A 3 0.76 0.15 -30.43
CA TYR A 3 1.42 1.27 -29.78
C TYR A 3 0.79 1.43 -28.39
N LEU A 4 1.47 0.94 -27.35
CA LEU A 4 1.11 1.27 -25.98
C LEU A 4 1.38 2.76 -25.76
N PRO A 5 0.44 3.52 -25.16
CA PRO A 5 0.66 4.91 -24.84
C PRO A 5 1.91 5.07 -23.96
N GLN A 6 2.85 5.89 -24.42
CA GLN A 6 4.09 6.17 -23.70
C GLN A 6 3.90 7.40 -22.82
N VAL A 7 4.13 7.25 -21.52
CA VAL A 7 4.09 8.36 -20.55
C VAL A 7 5.51 8.84 -20.29
N ILE A 8 5.74 10.15 -20.46
CA ILE A 8 7.03 10.76 -20.18
C ILE A 8 7.13 11.04 -18.68
N VAL A 9 8.07 10.39 -18.02
CA VAL A 9 8.35 10.58 -16.58
C VAL A 9 9.73 11.19 -16.37
N CYS A 10 9.84 12.13 -15.42
CA CYS A 10 11.11 12.74 -15.10
C CYS A 10 12.10 11.70 -14.55
N ARG A 11 13.40 11.77 -14.89
CA ARG A 11 14.40 10.79 -14.41
C ARG A 11 14.37 10.64 -12.88
N ARG A 12 14.26 11.77 -12.16
CA ARG A 12 14.13 11.79 -10.70
C ARG A 12 12.93 10.96 -10.25
N CYS A 13 11.75 11.21 -10.83
CA CYS A 13 10.49 10.53 -10.55
C CYS A 13 10.57 9.03 -10.86
N ASN A 14 11.27 8.67 -11.94
CA ASN A 14 11.47 7.28 -12.36
C ASN A 14 12.40 6.49 -11.44
N SER A 15 13.39 7.14 -10.79
CA SER A 15 14.41 6.44 -10.00
C SER A 15 14.32 6.66 -8.49
N SER A 16 13.60 7.69 -8.02
CA SER A 16 13.63 8.09 -6.60
C SER A 16 12.86 7.16 -5.67
N PHE A 17 11.86 6.44 -6.19
CA PHE A 17 10.97 5.62 -5.36
C PHE A 17 11.38 4.16 -5.23
N ALA A 18 12.14 3.64 -6.21
CA ALA A 18 12.56 2.23 -6.21
C ALA A 18 13.22 1.78 -4.89
N PRO A 19 14.07 2.59 -4.22
CA PRO A 19 14.65 2.19 -2.93
C PRO A 19 13.62 2.10 -1.79
N ASP A 20 12.64 3.00 -1.76
CA ASP A 20 11.61 3.05 -0.70
C ASP A 20 10.55 1.97 -0.92
N GLU A 21 10.18 1.70 -2.17
CA GLU A 21 9.29 0.58 -2.54
C GLU A 21 9.91 -0.77 -2.19
N ASN A 22 11.18 -0.96 -2.54
CA ASN A 22 11.92 -2.15 -2.15
C ASN A 22 12.05 -2.28 -0.63
N TYR A 23 12.16 -1.16 0.09
CA TYR A 23 12.16 -1.15 1.55
C TYR A 23 10.81 -1.60 2.12
N LEU A 24 9.69 -1.04 1.65
CA LEU A 24 8.35 -1.44 2.07
C LEU A 24 8.08 -2.92 1.73
N LEU A 25 8.47 -3.37 0.54
CA LEU A 25 8.35 -4.77 0.14
C LEU A 25 9.05 -5.70 1.14
N CYS A 26 10.28 -5.38 1.55
CA CYS A 26 10.98 -6.15 2.58
C CYS A 26 10.26 -6.13 3.93
N VAL A 27 9.71 -4.98 4.34
CA VAL A 27 8.93 -4.88 5.60
C VAL A 27 7.72 -5.80 5.55
N LEU A 28 6.92 -5.75 4.47
CA LEU A 28 5.73 -6.59 4.32
C LEU A 28 6.07 -8.08 4.33
N HIS A 29 7.08 -8.51 3.55
CA HIS A 29 7.50 -9.92 3.54
C HIS A 29 8.02 -10.40 4.89
N ALA A 30 8.71 -9.53 5.63
CA ALA A 30 9.17 -9.87 6.97
C ALA A 30 8.01 -10.01 7.95
N VAL A 31 7.03 -9.10 7.93
CA VAL A 31 5.82 -9.17 8.77
C VAL A 31 5.00 -10.41 8.44
N ILE A 32 4.70 -10.66 7.16
CA ILE A 32 3.93 -11.82 6.69
C ILE A 32 4.59 -13.13 7.10
N ALA A 33 5.92 -13.22 6.99
CA ALA A 33 6.66 -14.42 7.36
C ALA A 33 7.03 -14.49 8.85
N GLY A 34 6.71 -13.44 9.62
CA GLY A 34 7.06 -13.32 11.04
C GLY A 34 8.57 -13.40 11.31
N SER A 35 9.42 -13.01 10.35
CA SER A 35 10.87 -13.18 10.44
C SER A 35 11.63 -12.35 9.42
N LEU A 36 12.81 -11.85 9.81
CA LEU A 36 13.82 -11.32 8.88
C LEU A 36 14.62 -12.43 8.16
N TYR A 37 14.48 -13.68 8.62
CA TYR A 37 15.14 -14.87 8.11
C TYR A 37 14.13 -16.02 7.94
N PRO A 38 13.14 -15.85 7.07
CA PRO A 38 12.10 -16.86 6.91
C PRO A 38 12.66 -18.16 6.34
N ASP A 39 12.04 -19.27 6.75
CA ASP A 39 12.30 -20.60 6.21
C ASP A 39 11.88 -20.64 4.73
N PRO A 40 12.80 -20.89 3.78
CA PRO A 40 12.48 -20.92 2.36
C PRO A 40 11.50 -22.04 1.96
N THR A 41 11.32 -23.06 2.79
CA THR A 41 10.32 -24.12 2.53
C THR A 41 8.89 -23.64 2.86
N LYS A 42 8.73 -22.76 3.87
CA LYS A 42 7.43 -22.23 4.31
C LYS A 42 7.07 -20.91 3.64
N HIS A 43 8.06 -20.04 3.42
CA HIS A 43 7.90 -18.71 2.84
C HIS A 43 8.98 -18.45 1.78
N PRO A 44 8.94 -19.15 0.62
CA PRO A 44 9.98 -19.09 -0.41
C PRO A 44 10.18 -17.68 -0.99
N GLU A 45 9.09 -16.94 -1.21
CA GLU A 45 9.13 -15.57 -1.74
C GLU A 45 9.78 -14.60 -0.75
N ALA A 46 9.33 -14.60 0.51
CA ALA A 46 9.90 -13.77 1.57
C ALA A 46 11.39 -14.09 1.78
N ALA A 47 11.77 -15.37 1.76
CA ALA A 47 13.17 -15.78 1.88
C ALA A 47 14.02 -15.26 0.72
N THR A 48 13.50 -15.28 -0.50
CA THR A 48 14.20 -14.77 -1.68
C THR A 48 14.37 -13.25 -1.61
N ILE A 49 13.29 -12.52 -1.37
CA ILE A 49 13.31 -11.05 -1.31
C ILE A 49 14.23 -10.54 -0.21
N LEU A 50 14.13 -11.09 1.01
CA LEU A 50 14.94 -10.64 2.14
C LEU A 50 16.42 -11.02 1.99
N ARG A 51 16.73 -12.16 1.36
CA ARG A 51 18.12 -12.54 1.05
C ARG A 51 18.75 -11.63 0.00
N SER A 52 18.02 -11.25 -1.03
CA SER A 52 18.49 -10.32 -2.06
C SER A 52 18.65 -8.89 -1.51
N ASN A 53 17.96 -8.54 -0.43
CA ASN A 53 17.94 -7.21 0.17
C ASN A 53 18.61 -7.13 1.55
N ARG A 54 19.82 -7.71 1.69
CA ARG A 54 20.56 -7.72 2.96
C ARG A 54 20.80 -6.34 3.58
N HIS A 55 20.90 -5.30 2.75
CA HIS A 55 21.09 -3.93 3.22
C HIS A 55 19.84 -3.41 3.96
N VAL A 56 18.62 -3.73 3.48
CA VAL A 56 17.36 -3.43 4.17
C VAL A 56 17.21 -4.26 5.44
N VAL A 57 17.52 -5.57 5.37
CA VAL A 57 17.48 -6.43 6.57
C VAL A 57 18.41 -5.90 7.66
N ARG A 58 19.61 -5.41 7.30
CA ARG A 58 20.54 -4.78 8.24
C ARG A 58 19.98 -3.48 8.82
N SER A 59 19.28 -2.65 8.04
CA SER A 59 18.70 -1.41 8.56
C SER A 59 17.52 -1.67 9.50
N LEU A 60 16.68 -2.66 9.20
CA LEU A 60 15.59 -3.10 10.08
C LEU A 60 16.09 -3.66 11.42
N LYS A 61 17.31 -4.20 11.46
CA LYS A 61 17.96 -4.69 12.69
C LYS A 61 18.56 -3.62 13.59
N ARG A 62 18.80 -2.40 13.10
CA ARG A 62 19.66 -1.41 13.79
C ARG A 62 18.95 -0.67 14.94
N ARG A 63 17.69 -0.95 15.23
CA ARG A 63 16.97 -0.34 16.36
C ARG A 63 17.13 -1.20 17.64
N PRO A 64 17.18 -0.58 18.84
CA PRO A 64 17.75 -1.21 20.04
C PRO A 64 16.84 -2.20 20.79
N ASP A 65 15.66 -2.53 20.29
CA ASP A 65 14.61 -3.14 21.14
C ASP A 65 14.51 -4.65 20.91
N GLY A 66 15.64 -5.33 21.12
CA GLY A 66 15.76 -6.78 21.15
C GLY A 66 14.99 -7.46 22.30
N GLN A 67 13.68 -7.22 22.43
CA GLN A 67 12.82 -7.99 23.30
C GLN A 67 11.70 -8.66 22.49
N LEU A 68 11.91 -9.97 22.32
CA LEU A 68 10.87 -10.96 22.09
C LEU A 68 10.03 -11.10 23.36
N LEU A 69 8.77 -10.63 23.30
CA LEU A 69 7.51 -11.22 23.83
C LEU A 69 6.51 -10.10 24.11
N LEU A 70 5.36 -10.22 23.46
CA LEU A 70 4.31 -9.22 23.31
C LEU A 70 3.36 -9.16 24.51
N PHE A 71 2.53 -8.11 24.50
CA PHE A 71 1.08 -8.28 24.58
C PHE A 71 0.64 -9.74 24.44
N GLU A 72 0.01 -10.28 25.47
CA GLU A 72 -0.47 -11.66 25.46
C GLU A 72 -1.31 -11.92 24.19
N ASN A 73 -0.95 -12.98 23.44
CA ASN A 73 -1.73 -13.61 22.36
C ASN A 73 -1.51 -13.20 20.88
N LEU A 74 -0.44 -12.48 20.51
CA LEU A 74 0.00 -12.31 19.11
C LEU A 74 1.46 -12.79 18.92
N GLN A 75 1.78 -13.44 17.80
CA GLN A 75 3.08 -14.09 17.54
C GLN A 75 4.29 -13.12 17.51
N PRO A 76 5.54 -13.59 17.77
CA PRO A 76 6.64 -12.82 18.40
C PRO A 76 7.39 -11.75 17.57
N PHE A 77 6.93 -11.37 16.38
CA PHE A 77 7.77 -10.60 15.44
C PHE A 77 7.30 -9.15 15.28
N THR A 78 7.90 -8.22 16.03
CA THR A 78 7.66 -6.77 15.90
C THR A 78 8.81 -6.11 15.13
N LEU A 79 8.47 -5.31 14.11
CA LEU A 79 9.41 -4.47 13.37
C LEU A 79 9.11 -3.00 13.61
N PHE A 80 10.17 -2.20 13.71
CA PHE A 80 10.09 -0.74 13.76
C PHE A 80 10.63 -0.15 12.47
N PRO A 81 9.87 -0.20 11.37
CA PRO A 81 10.33 0.33 10.09
C PRO A 81 10.50 1.86 10.15
N ASP A 82 11.24 2.37 9.17
CA ASP A 82 11.34 3.79 8.87
C ASP A 82 9.99 4.28 8.31
N THR A 83 9.26 5.04 9.12
CA THR A 83 7.93 5.53 8.82
C THR A 83 7.92 6.50 7.64
N ASP A 84 9.00 7.24 7.40
CA ASP A 84 9.07 8.21 6.31
C ASP A 84 9.19 7.49 4.96
N LYS A 85 9.92 6.38 4.91
CA LYS A 85 10.00 5.53 3.71
C LYS A 85 8.64 4.94 3.36
N ILE A 86 7.95 4.38 4.36
CA ILE A 86 6.62 3.82 4.18
C ILE A 86 5.65 4.90 3.72
N ARG A 87 5.63 6.06 4.40
CA ARG A 87 4.77 7.20 4.04
C ARG A 87 4.95 7.62 2.59
N ARG A 88 6.19 7.72 2.10
CA ARG A 88 6.47 8.12 0.71
C ARG A 88 5.89 7.14 -0.31
N VAL A 89 5.95 5.83 -0.03
CA VAL A 89 5.36 4.81 -0.91
C VAL A 89 3.84 4.83 -0.85
N VAL A 90 3.25 4.90 0.36
CA VAL A 90 1.79 4.94 0.53
C VAL A 90 1.19 6.15 -0.17
N VAL A 91 1.76 7.34 0.01
CA VAL A 91 1.27 8.57 -0.65
C VAL A 91 1.44 8.50 -2.16
N LYS A 92 2.56 7.96 -2.65
CA LYS A 92 2.76 7.74 -4.09
C LYS A 92 1.66 6.83 -4.65
N ASN A 93 1.40 5.69 -4.01
CA ASN A 93 0.41 4.73 -4.46
C ASN A 93 -1.00 5.33 -4.42
N ALA A 94 -1.36 6.02 -3.34
CA ALA A 94 -2.65 6.71 -3.22
C ALA A 94 -2.86 7.74 -4.35
N ARG A 95 -1.84 8.55 -4.67
CA ARG A 95 -1.90 9.49 -5.79
C ARG A 95 -1.99 8.81 -7.15
N GLY A 96 -1.28 7.71 -7.33
CA GLY A 96 -1.34 6.92 -8.56
C GLY A 96 -2.74 6.35 -8.80
N HIS A 97 -3.36 5.83 -7.75
CA HIS A 97 -4.74 5.33 -7.78
C HIS A 97 -5.75 6.44 -8.05
N ALA A 98 -5.65 7.57 -7.32
CA ALA A 98 -6.48 8.73 -7.58
C ALA A 98 -6.37 9.16 -9.04
N TYR A 99 -5.17 9.43 -9.53
CA TYR A 99 -4.96 9.83 -10.92
C TYR A 99 -5.52 8.81 -11.93
N HIS A 100 -5.37 7.51 -11.66
CA HIS A 100 -5.91 6.46 -12.52
C HIS A 100 -7.43 6.53 -12.64
N GLU A 101 -8.13 6.76 -11.52
CA GLU A 101 -9.60 6.72 -11.50
C GLU A 101 -10.23 8.08 -11.84
N ILE A 102 -9.76 9.18 -11.23
CA ILE A 102 -10.36 10.52 -11.40
C ILE A 102 -9.78 11.33 -12.56
N GLY A 103 -8.60 10.97 -13.08
CA GLY A 103 -7.93 11.70 -14.16
C GLY A 103 -7.14 12.94 -13.71
N GLU A 104 -7.37 13.44 -12.49
CA GLU A 104 -6.71 14.63 -11.95
C GLU A 104 -5.51 14.30 -11.04
N PRO A 105 -4.35 14.96 -11.22
CA PRO A 105 -3.19 14.73 -10.36
C PRO A 105 -3.30 15.46 -9.00
N LEU A 106 -3.38 14.70 -7.91
CA LEU A 106 -3.38 15.24 -6.54
C LEU A 106 -1.96 15.58 -6.05
N LEU A 107 -1.47 16.77 -6.39
CA LEU A 107 -0.08 17.19 -6.12
C LEU A 107 0.15 17.72 -4.69
N GLU A 108 -0.91 18.19 -4.03
CA GLU A 108 -0.85 18.76 -2.69
C GLU A 108 -0.48 17.72 -1.64
N ALA A 109 0.13 18.16 -0.53
CA ALA A 109 0.46 17.28 0.57
C ALA A 109 -0.83 16.81 1.26
N PRO A 110 -0.98 15.50 1.57
CA PRO A 110 -2.14 15.02 2.29
C PRO A 110 -2.15 15.58 3.72
N ASP A 111 -3.33 15.99 4.20
CA ASP A 111 -3.52 16.46 5.57
C ASP A 111 -3.14 15.40 6.60
N HIS A 112 -3.46 14.14 6.29
CA HIS A 112 -3.19 13.00 7.16
C HIS A 112 -2.78 11.76 6.37
N VAL A 113 -1.84 10.98 6.92
CA VAL A 113 -1.42 9.68 6.38
C VAL A 113 -1.26 8.71 7.53
N ALA A 114 -1.99 7.60 7.50
CA ALA A 114 -1.84 6.51 8.45
C ALA A 114 -1.72 5.16 7.73
N PHE A 115 -1.01 4.23 8.35
CA PHE A 115 -0.86 2.85 7.91
C PHE A 115 -0.76 1.97 9.15
N VAL A 116 -1.66 1.00 9.28
CA VAL A 116 -1.79 0.13 10.46
C VAL A 116 -2.18 -1.28 10.01
N PRO A 117 -1.71 -2.33 10.70
CA PRO A 117 -2.21 -3.68 10.49
C PRO A 117 -3.71 -3.74 10.82
N LEU A 118 -4.49 -4.43 9.99
CA LEU A 118 -5.94 -4.55 10.19
C LEU A 118 -6.29 -5.22 11.52
N GLU A 119 -5.44 -6.13 11.99
CA GLU A 119 -5.60 -6.82 13.27
C GLU A 119 -5.44 -5.91 14.49
N GLN A 120 -4.85 -4.72 14.32
CA GLN A 120 -4.68 -3.73 15.38
C GLN A 120 -5.82 -2.71 15.43
N LEU A 121 -6.70 -2.68 14.43
CA LEU A 121 -7.88 -1.82 14.45
C LEU A 121 -8.91 -2.35 15.44
N SER A 122 -9.54 -1.45 16.20
CA SER A 122 -10.77 -1.79 16.91
C SER A 122 -11.85 -2.22 15.92
N ARG A 123 -12.88 -2.92 16.39
CA ARG A 123 -14.00 -3.29 15.53
C ARG A 123 -14.62 -2.07 14.86
N GLU A 124 -14.81 -0.98 15.60
CA GLU A 124 -15.39 0.26 15.10
C GLU A 124 -14.48 0.93 14.06
N GLN A 125 -13.17 0.95 14.29
CA GLN A 125 -12.21 1.50 13.32
C GLN A 125 -12.16 0.67 12.04
N ARG A 126 -12.23 -0.65 12.18
CA ARG A 126 -12.27 -1.57 11.04
C ARG A 126 -13.56 -1.42 10.27
N ASP A 127 -14.71 -1.39 10.93
CA ASP A 127 -16.01 -1.17 10.29
C ASP A 127 -16.00 0.16 9.53
N ALA A 128 -15.53 1.25 10.16
CA ALA A 128 -15.39 2.55 9.51
C ALA A 128 -14.49 2.48 8.25
N PHE A 129 -13.32 1.83 8.34
CA PHE A 129 -12.40 1.65 7.22
C PHE A 129 -13.04 0.85 6.07
N GLU A 130 -13.78 -0.22 6.38
CA GLU A 130 -14.42 -1.08 5.39
C GLU A 130 -15.61 -0.41 4.69
N THR A 131 -16.27 0.54 5.37
CA THR A 131 -17.43 1.28 4.83
C THR A 131 -17.08 2.51 3.99
N VAL A 132 -15.79 2.90 3.89
CA VAL A 132 -15.35 4.03 3.05
C VAL A 132 -15.74 3.80 1.58
N GLY A 133 -16.30 4.83 0.93
CA GLY A 133 -16.75 4.76 -0.47
C GLY A 133 -18.02 3.96 -0.71
N THR A 134 -18.70 3.44 0.31
CA THR A 134 -20.01 2.75 0.17
C THR A 134 -21.21 3.70 0.25
N GLY A 135 -20.96 5.00 0.39
CA GLY A 135 -21.99 6.04 0.39
C GLY A 135 -22.59 6.25 -1.00
N ALA A 136 -23.87 6.65 -1.04
CA ALA A 136 -24.55 6.98 -2.30
C ALA A 136 -24.11 8.31 -2.92
N GLU A 137 -23.28 9.09 -2.22
CA GLU A 137 -22.77 10.39 -2.65
C GLU A 137 -21.28 10.29 -2.96
N LEU A 138 -20.86 10.75 -4.14
CA LEU A 138 -19.43 10.88 -4.45
C LEU A 138 -18.86 12.06 -3.67
N SER A 139 -17.83 11.83 -2.87
CA SER A 139 -17.06 12.92 -2.25
C SER A 139 -16.16 13.66 -3.25
N VAL A 140 -15.84 13.05 -4.41
CA VAL A 140 -15.06 13.68 -5.49
C VAL A 140 -15.75 13.51 -6.84
N TRP A 141 -15.96 14.61 -7.55
CA TRP A 141 -16.41 14.58 -8.95
C TRP A 141 -15.22 14.35 -9.89
N PRO A 142 -15.22 13.28 -10.70
CA PRO A 142 -14.10 12.97 -11.57
C PRO A 142 -14.02 13.87 -12.82
N GLU A 143 -12.84 13.92 -13.45
CA GLU A 143 -12.68 14.58 -14.75
C GLU A 143 -13.54 13.90 -15.83
N VAL A 144 -14.10 14.70 -16.73
CA VAL A 144 -14.90 14.19 -17.86
C VAL A 144 -14.07 13.24 -18.71
N GLY A 145 -14.58 12.03 -18.91
CA GLY A 145 -13.90 10.98 -19.68
C GLY A 145 -12.90 10.14 -18.89
N SER A 146 -12.73 10.39 -17.59
CA SER A 146 -11.96 9.51 -16.71
C SER A 146 -12.65 8.14 -16.52
N ARG A 147 -11.91 7.20 -15.92
CA ARG A 147 -12.44 5.86 -15.63
C ARG A 147 -13.63 5.90 -14.70
N MET A 148 -13.56 6.72 -13.65
CA MET A 148 -14.66 6.89 -12.70
C MET A 148 -15.88 7.53 -13.38
N THR A 149 -15.68 8.48 -14.31
CA THR A 149 -16.78 9.02 -15.14
C THR A 149 -17.44 7.94 -15.98
N LEU A 150 -16.67 7.03 -16.60
CA LEU A 150 -17.26 5.93 -17.38
C LEU A 150 -18.02 4.94 -16.49
N GLN A 151 -17.56 4.72 -15.26
CA GLN A 151 -18.25 3.86 -14.28
C GLN A 151 -19.54 4.52 -13.77
N LEU A 152 -19.55 5.84 -13.57
CA LEU A 152 -20.74 6.62 -13.19
C LEU A 152 -21.93 6.42 -14.12
N PHE A 153 -21.66 6.26 -15.41
CA PHE A 153 -22.70 6.07 -16.44
C PHE A 153 -22.95 4.60 -16.78
N ASN A 154 -22.24 3.67 -16.15
CA ASN A 154 -22.46 2.25 -16.34
C ASN A 154 -23.38 1.73 -15.23
N GLU A 155 -24.64 1.44 -15.56
CA GLU A 155 -25.67 1.00 -14.60
C GLU A 155 -25.31 -0.31 -13.87
N GLU A 156 -24.38 -1.10 -14.41
CA GLU A 156 -23.85 -2.32 -13.79
C GLU A 156 -22.59 -2.09 -12.94
N ALA A 157 -21.95 -0.91 -13.04
CA ALA A 157 -20.76 -0.59 -12.27
C ALA A 157 -21.16 0.05 -10.94
N MET A 158 -20.72 -0.55 -9.84
CA MET A 158 -20.77 0.12 -8.54
C MET A 158 -19.81 1.31 -8.58
N VAL A 159 -20.37 2.51 -8.42
CA VAL A 159 -19.61 3.74 -8.22
C VAL A 159 -19.32 3.85 -6.74
N GLY A 160 -18.04 3.84 -6.38
CA GLY A 160 -17.60 3.81 -5.00
C GLY A 160 -17.31 2.39 -4.49
N GLY A 161 -16.57 2.34 -3.38
CA GLY A 161 -16.19 1.11 -2.69
C GLY A 161 -14.80 0.62 -3.04
N TRP A 162 -14.56 -0.66 -2.79
CA TRP A 162 -13.24 -1.27 -2.91
C TRP A 162 -12.96 -1.78 -4.32
N ILE A 163 -11.95 -1.21 -4.97
CA ILE A 163 -11.37 -1.69 -6.22
C ILE A 163 -10.33 -2.77 -5.88
N THR A 164 -10.57 -4.00 -6.37
CA THR A 164 -9.63 -5.12 -6.19
C THR A 164 -8.59 -5.13 -7.29
N VAL A 165 -7.31 -4.99 -6.93
CA VAL A 165 -6.18 -5.07 -7.86
C VAL A 165 -5.63 -6.49 -7.92
N GLU A 166 -5.44 -7.12 -6.76
CA GLU A 166 -5.03 -8.52 -6.63
C GLU A 166 -5.91 -9.18 -5.57
N PRO A 167 -6.74 -10.19 -5.92
CA PRO A 167 -7.64 -10.84 -4.99
C PRO A 167 -6.93 -11.35 -3.73
N GLY A 168 -7.45 -10.98 -2.56
CA GLY A 168 -6.91 -11.38 -1.25
C GLY A 168 -5.57 -10.74 -0.87
N ARG A 169 -5.04 -9.81 -1.68
CA ARG A 169 -3.73 -9.18 -1.43
C ARG A 169 -3.75 -7.67 -1.50
N TYR A 170 -4.41 -7.09 -2.51
CA TYR A 170 -4.40 -5.66 -2.70
C TYR A 170 -5.72 -5.12 -3.25
N ARG A 171 -6.29 -4.18 -2.49
CA ARG A 171 -7.45 -3.39 -2.86
C ARG A 171 -7.25 -1.96 -2.37
N TYR A 172 -7.93 -1.02 -3.02
CA TYR A 172 -7.96 0.37 -2.60
C TYR A 172 -9.38 0.92 -2.81
N SER A 173 -9.72 1.98 -2.11
CA SER A 173 -10.92 2.79 -2.36
C SER A 173 -10.49 4.23 -2.54
N ILE A 174 -11.30 4.97 -3.30
CA ILE A 174 -11.23 6.43 -3.40
C ILE A 174 -12.61 6.91 -2.97
N ASP A 175 -12.59 7.88 -2.08
CA ASP A 175 -13.77 8.60 -1.60
C ASP A 175 -13.55 10.07 -1.91
#